data_AF-A0A176S130-F1
#
_entry.id   AF-A0A176S130-F1
#
_cell.length_a   1.000
_cell.length_b   1.000
_cell.length_c   1.000
_cell.angle_alpha   90.00
_cell.angle_beta   90.00
_cell.angle_gamma   90.00
#
_symmetry.space_group_name_H-M   'P 1'
#
loop_
_entity.id
_entity.type
_entity.pdbx_description
1 polymer ?
#
loop_
_entity_poly.entity_id
_entity_poly.type
_entity_poly.pdbx_seq_one_letter_code
_entity_poly.pdbx_strand_id
1 'polypeptide(L)' 'MPNVISDSSCLIALDNIDMISILRELYGKIYLTEEVYHEFGKSVEDWIEIKPVSNKHYIQILDFFHDYLRQAVETMYLN' A
#
# COMPACT_ATOMS: atom_id res chain seq x y z
N MET A 1 -10.72 0.79 14.69
CA MET A 1 -9.36 0.52 14.17
C MET A 1 -9.46 0.46 12.64
N PRO A 2 -8.47 0.95 11.88
CA PRO A 2 -8.57 0.92 10.43
C PRO A 2 -8.41 -0.52 9.93
N ASN A 3 -9.39 -1.01 9.18
CA ASN A 3 -9.33 -2.31 8.51
C ASN A 3 -8.60 -2.20 7.15
N VAL A 4 -7.80 -1.15 6.93
CA VAL A 4 -7.18 -0.84 5.63
C VAL A 4 -5.68 -1.06 5.75
N ILE A 5 -5.13 -1.86 4.83
CA ILE A 5 -3.68 -2.00 4.67
C ILE A 5 -3.28 -1.21 3.43
N SER A 6 -2.48 -0.17 3.65
CA SER A 6 -2.05 0.78 2.61
C SER A 6 -0.65 0.53 2.08
N ASP A 7 0.06 -0.48 2.60
CA ASP A 7 1.44 -0.80 2.25
C ASP A 7 1.58 -2.32 2.07
N SER A 8 2.21 -2.73 0.97
CA SER A 8 2.40 -4.13 0.61
C SER A 8 3.33 -4.87 1.58
N SER A 9 4.27 -4.16 2.21
CA SER A 9 5.34 -4.75 3.01
C SER A 9 4.82 -5.57 4.19
N CYS A 10 3.70 -5.13 4.78
CA CYS A 10 3.03 -5.87 5.85
C CYS A 10 2.51 -7.23 5.36
N LEU A 11 1.87 -7.26 4.18
CA LEU A 11 1.37 -8.48 3.56
C LEU A 11 2.52 -9.40 3.17
N ILE A 12 3.54 -8.86 2.48
CA ILE A 12 4.72 -9.60 2.03
C ILE A 12 5.44 -10.22 3.23
N ALA A 13 5.64 -9.47 4.31
CA ALA A 13 6.33 -9.97 5.50
C ALA A 13 5.58 -11.12 6.17
N LEU A 14 4.25 -11.02 6.30
CA LEU A 14 3.42 -12.06 6.89
C LEU A 14 3.29 -13.30 6.00
N ASP A 15 3.19 -13.09 4.68
CA ASP A 15 3.15 -14.15 3.69
C ASP A 15 4.45 -14.97 3.69
N ASN A 16 5.61 -14.30 3.78
CA ASN A 16 6.91 -14.96 3.84
C ASN A 16 7.10 -15.88 5.06
N ILE A 17 6.26 -15.75 6.08
CA ILE A 17 6.29 -16.58 7.30
C ILE A 17 4.99 -17.40 7.47
N ASP A 18 4.16 -17.49 6.42
CA ASP A 18 2.89 -18.23 6.41
C ASP A 18 1.88 -17.76 7.47
N MET A 19 1.90 -16.48 7.85
CA MET A 19 1.06 -15.91 8.93
C MET A 19 0.02 -14.89 8.45
N ILE A 20 -0.34 -14.85 7.17
CA ILE A 20 -1.40 -13.94 6.67
C ILE A 20 -2.74 -14.16 7.40
N SER A 21 -3.04 -15.40 7.81
CA SER A 21 -4.27 -15.75 8.54
C SER A 21 -4.47 -14.98 9.85
N ILE A 22 -3.41 -14.49 10.49
CA ILE A 22 -3.52 -13.71 11.73
C ILE A 22 -4.32 -12.42 11.53
N LEU A 23 -4.27 -11.83 10.34
CA LEU A 23 -5.02 -10.62 10.01
C LEU A 23 -6.53 -10.91 10.02
N ARG A 24 -6.93 -12.11 9.60
CA ARG A 24 -8.33 -12.55 9.70
C ARG A 24 -8.75 -12.75 11.15
N GLU A 25 -7.90 -13.32 11.99
CA GLU A 25 -8.22 -13.52 13.41
C GLU A 25 -8.39 -12.20 14.16
N LEU A 26 -7.55 -11.22 13.86
CA LEU A 26 -7.54 -9.92 14.53
C LEU A 26 -8.64 -8.97 14.01
N TYR A 27 -8.88 -8.96 12.69
CA TYR A 27 -9.73 -7.96 12.04
C TYR A 27 -10.99 -8.53 11.40
N GLY A 28 -11.07 -9.85 11.20
CA GLY A 28 -12.14 -10.55 10.49
C GLY A 28 -12.11 -10.32 8.97
N LYS A 29 -11.98 -9.05 8.56
CA LYS A 29 -11.93 -8.58 7.18
C LYS A 29 -10.99 -7.38 7.07
N ILE A 30 -10.20 -7.35 6.01
CA ILE A 30 -9.34 -6.22 5.67
C ILE A 30 -9.63 -5.69 4.27
N TYR A 31 -9.14 -4.49 4.00
CA TYR A 31 -9.25 -3.80 2.72
C TYR A 31 -7.85 -3.50 2.18
N LEU A 32 -7.63 -3.79 0.91
CA LEU A 32 -6.43 -3.39 0.16
C LEU A 32 -6.81 -2.35 -0.88
N THR A 33 -5.89 -1.46 -1.23
CA THR A 33 -6.04 -0.71 -2.48
C THR A 33 -5.67 -1.58 -3.68
N GLU A 34 -6.07 -1.17 -4.88
CA GLU A 34 -5.68 -1.86 -6.12
C GLU A 34 -4.15 -1.88 -6.26
N GLU A 35 -3.49 -0.76 -5.96
CA GLU A 35 -2.03 -0.64 -6.03
C GLU A 35 -1.32 -1.61 -5.08
N VAL A 36 -1.78 -1.71 -3.83
CA VAL A 36 -1.23 -2.65 -2.84
C VAL A 36 -1.44 -4.10 -3.28
N TYR A 37 -2.61 -4.43 -3.81
CA TYR A 37 -2.88 -5.77 -4.35
C TYR A 37 -1.96 -6.10 -5.52
N HIS A 38 -1.75 -5.17 -6.45
CA HIS A 38 -0.85 -5.34 -7.58
C HIS A 38 0.61 -5.50 -7.14
N GLU A 39 1.06 -4.73 -6.14
CA GLU A 39 2.43 -4.82 -5.59
C GLU A 39 2.66 -6.14 -4.83
N PHE A 40 1.65 -6.61 -4.08
CA PHE A 40 1.73 -7.91 -3.41
C PHE A 40 1.89 -9.07 -4.40
N GLY A 41 1.27 -8.98 -5.59
CA GLY A 41 1.55 -9.86 -6.73
C GLY A 41 1.05 -11.31 -6.58
N LYS A 42 0.26 -11.60 -5.53
CA LYS A 42 -0.33 -12.91 -5.25
C LYS A 42 -1.85 -12.82 -5.16
N SER A 43 -2.52 -13.94 -5.40
CA SER A 43 -3.96 -14.04 -5.13
C SER A 43 -4.22 -13.88 -3.64
N VAL A 44 -5.28 -13.16 -3.30
CA VAL A 44 -5.74 -12.97 -1.91
C VAL A 44 -6.99 -13.79 -1.66
N GLU A 45 -7.23 -14.16 -0.41
CA GLU A 45 -8.43 -14.90 -0.02
C GLU A 45 -9.68 -14.01 0.07
N ASP A 46 -10.87 -14.62 0.09
CA ASP A 46 -12.18 -13.93 0.03
C ASP A 46 -12.45 -12.95 1.18
N TRP A 47 -11.72 -13.05 2.30
CA TRP A 47 -11.85 -12.14 3.44
C TRP A 47 -11.03 -10.85 3.28
N ILE A 48 -10.27 -10.73 2.19
CA ILE A 48 -9.52 -9.54 1.78
C ILE A 48 -10.30 -8.87 0.64
N GLU A 49 -10.80 -7.66 0.85
CA GLU A 49 -11.53 -6.91 -0.18
C GLU A 49 -10.65 -5.84 -0.82
N ILE A 50 -10.53 -5.87 -2.15
CA ILE A 50 -9.82 -4.85 -2.91
C ILE A 50 -10.76 -3.67 -3.14
N LYS A 51 -10.35 -2.47 -2.73
CA LYS A 51 -11.11 -1.23 -2.87
C LYS A 51 -10.35 -0.20 -3.68
N PRO A 52 -10.94 0.35 -4.76
CA PRO A 52 -10.33 1.44 -5.50
C PRO A 52 -10.26 2.71 -4.64
N VAL A 53 -9.15 3.45 -4.75
CA VAL A 53 -9.02 4.74 -4.09
C VAL A 53 -9.89 5.77 -4.79
N SER A 54 -10.87 6.32 -4.07
CA SER A 54 -11.83 7.28 -4.62
C SER A 54 -11.25 8.68 -4.80
N ASN A 55 -10.35 9.11 -3.92
CA ASN A 55 -9.82 10.46 -3.91
C ASN A 55 -8.40 10.54 -4.50
N LYS A 56 -8.34 10.48 -5.83
CA LYS A 56 -7.08 10.57 -6.57
C LYS A 56 -6.42 11.95 -6.52
N HIS A 57 -7.15 12.99 -6.11
CA HIS A 57 -6.60 14.36 -6.04
C HIS A 57 -5.48 14.47 -5.00
N TYR A 58 -5.64 13.86 -3.83
CA TYR A 58 -4.58 13.87 -2.82
C TYR A 58 -3.36 13.04 -3.25
N ILE A 59 -3.55 11.95 -4.00
CA ILE A 59 -2.45 11.17 -4.58
C ILE A 59 -1.63 12.06 -5.51
N GLN A 60 -2.30 12.76 -6.44
CA GLN A 60 -1.63 13.68 -7.37
C GLN A 60 -0.84 14.79 -6.66
N ILE A 61 -1.39 15.34 -5.58
CA ILE A 61 -0.68 16.36 -4.78
C ILE A 61 0.57 15.76 -4.14
N LEU A 62 0.46 14.56 -3.57
CA LEU A 62 1.57 13.90 -2.91
C LEU A 62 2.68 13.55 -3.93
N ASP A 63 2.31 13.03 -5.08
CA ASP A 63 3.22 12.71 -6.19
C ASP A 63 3.94 13.97 -6.69
N PHE A 64 3.20 15.07 -6.86
CA PHE A 64 3.79 16.36 -7.23
C PHE A 64 4.87 16.81 -6.23
N PHE A 65 4.60 16.72 -4.93
CA PHE A 65 5.60 17.08 -3.92
C PHE A 65 6.80 16.14 -3.92
N HIS A 66 6.57 14.84 -4.12
CA HIS A 66 7.64 13.86 -4.21
C HIS A 66 8.58 14.15 -5.38
N ASP A 67 8.04 14.40 -6.57
CA ASP A 67 8.80 14.75 -7.77
C ASP A 67 9.55 16.08 -7.62
N TYR A 68 8.89 17.09 -7.04
CA TYR A 68 9.52 18.38 -6.75
C TYR A 68 10.73 18.24 -5.82
N LEU A 69 10.58 17.50 -4.71
CA LEU A 69 11.65 17.28 -3.74
C LEU A 69 12.81 16.52 -4.37
N ARG A 70 12.52 15.50 -5.20
CA ARG A 70 13.56 14.76 -5.93
C ARG A 70 14.39 15.66 -6.84
N GLN A 71 13.75 16.51 -7.64
CA GLN A 71 14.45 17.44 -8.52
C GLN A 71 15.31 18.45 -7.75
N ALA A 72 14.80 18.97 -6.62
CA ALA A 72 15.54 19.90 -5.77
C ALA A 72 16.80 19.25 -5.18
N VAL A 73 16.70 17.99 -4.75
CA VAL A 73 17.84 17.20 -4.24
C VAL A 73 18.86 16.94 -5.35
N GLU A 74 18.43 16.49 -6.53
CA GLU A 74 19.33 16.26 -7.68
C GLU A 74 20.09 17.53 -8.08
N THR A 75 19.43 18.70 -8.05
CA THR A 75 20.06 20.00 -8.36
C THR A 75 21.07 20.42 -7.28
N MET A 76 20.87 20.04 -6.02
CA MET A 76 21.78 20.36 -4.91
C MET A 76 23.06 19.52 -4.95
N TYR A 77 23.00 18.26 -5.39
CA TYR A 77 24.17 17.36 -5.48
C TYR A 77 24.98 17.50 -6.78
N LEU A 78 24.50 18.28 -7.75
CA LEU A 78 25.19 18.55 -9.02
C LEU A 78 25.90 19.92 -9.04
N ASN A 79 25.94 20.64 -7.91
CA ASN A 79 26.73 21.85 -7.68
C ASN A 79 27.82 21.60 -6.63
#